data_AF-A0A2H0PHA9-F1
#
_entry.id   AF-A0A2H0PHA9-F1
#
_cell.length_a   1.000
_cell.length_b   1.000
_cell.length_c   1.000
_cell.angle_alpha   90.00
_cell.angle_beta   90.00
_cell.angle_gamma   90.00
#
_symmetry.space_group_name_H-M   'P 1'
#
loop_
_entity.id
_entity.type
_entity.pdbx_description
1 polymer ?
#
loop_
_entity_poly.entity_id
_entity_poly.type
_entity_poly.pdbx_seq_one_letter_code
_entity_poly.pdbx_strand_id
1 'polypeptide(L)' 'MNYRVHYEGSWFWVIFWAIFFFPVALVLLLTKWSAEGSGKRIVCEYNGSRFWLGFWVLLFFPIAIILLINCGLRVDTSAV' A
#
# COMPACT_ATOMS: atom_id res chain seq x y z
N MET A 1 15.56 3.78 -19.46
CA MET A 1 15.26 4.27 -18.11
C MET A 1 14.64 3.13 -17.32
N ASN A 2 15.40 2.48 -16.43
CA ASN A 2 14.92 1.32 -15.70
C ASN A 2 14.36 1.79 -14.35
N TYR A 3 13.04 1.92 -14.25
CA TYR A 3 12.37 2.13 -12.97
C TYR A 3 12.22 0.77 -12.29
N ARG A 4 12.79 0.61 -11.09
CA ARG A 4 12.61 -0.61 -10.29
C ARG A 4 11.50 -0.33 -9.28
N VAL A 5 10.32 -0.88 -9.56
CA VAL A 5 9.22 -0.87 -8.59
C VAL A 5 9.47 -2.02 -7.63
N HIS A 6 9.74 -1.70 -6.36
CA HIS A 6 9.86 -2.69 -5.30
C HIS A 6 8.63 -2.61 -4.40
N TYR A 7 7.96 -3.75 -4.27
CA TYR A 7 6.92 -3.90 -3.27
C TYR A 7 7.57 -4.40 -1.98
N GLU A 8 7.65 -3.54 -0.96
CA GLU A 8 8.20 -3.90 0.35
C GLU A 8 7.20 -4.64 1.26
N GLY A 9 5.97 -4.86 0.79
CA GLY A 9 4.98 -5.67 1.50
C GLY A 9 5.18 -7.17 1.30
N SER A 10 4.49 -7.97 2.10
CA SER A 10 4.50 -9.42 1.94
C SER A 10 3.67 -9.83 0.73
N TRP A 11 4.34 -10.25 -0.36
CA TRP A 11 3.69 -10.78 -1.56
C TRP A 11 2.80 -11.99 -1.27
N PHE A 12 3.19 -12.84 -0.31
CA PHE A 12 2.39 -13.98 0.13
C PHE A 12 1.02 -13.54 0.64
N TRP A 13 0.97 -12.49 1.47
CA TRP A 13 -0.29 -11.94 1.97
C TRP A 13 -1.13 -11.34 0.85
N VAL A 14 -0.54 -10.60 -0.09
CA VAL A 14 -1.28 -10.03 -1.22
C VAL A 14 -1.94 -11.12 -2.05
N ILE A 15 -1.21 -12.18 -2.40
CA ILE A 15 -1.72 -13.29 -3.22
C ILE A 15 -2.80 -14.08 -2.46
N PHE A 16 -2.58 -14.35 -1.17
CA PHE A 16 -3.56 -15.03 -0.32
C PHE A 16 -4.89 -14.27 -0.29
N TRP A 17 -4.86 -12.96 -0.04
CA TRP A 17 -6.07 -12.15 -0.03
C TRP A 17 -6.63 -11.90 -1.43
N ALA A 18 -5.83 -11.93 -2.49
CA ALA A 18 -6.34 -11.73 -3.85
C ALA A 18 -7.29 -12.85 -4.27
N ILE A 19 -7.06 -14.08 -3.78
CA ILE A 19 -7.88 -15.26 -4.06
C ILE A 19 -9.15 -15.26 -3.22
N PHE A 20 -9.05 -14.93 -1.92
CA PHE A 20 -10.18 -15.02 -0.99
C PHE A 20 -11.04 -13.75 -0.95
N PHE A 21 -10.42 -12.57 -1.07
CA PHE A 21 -11.08 -11.28 -0.91
C PHE A 21 -10.27 -10.15 -1.58
N PHE A 22 -10.43 -10.03 -2.90
CA PHE A 22 -9.72 -9.07 -3.75
C PHE A 22 -9.58 -7.64 -3.18
N PRO A 23 -10.61 -7.04 -2.53
CA PRO A 23 -10.50 -5.71 -1.96
C PRO A 23 -9.34 -5.54 -0.96
N VAL A 24 -9.06 -6.56 -0.15
CA VAL A 24 -7.97 -6.53 0.85
C VAL A 24 -6.61 -6.54 0.16
N ALA A 25 -6.45 -7.33 -0.90
CA ALA A 25 -5.20 -7.38 -1.67
C ALA A 25 -4.90 -6.04 -2.35
N LEU A 26 -5.90 -5.41 -2.96
CA LEU A 26 -5.75 -4.10 -3.62
C LEU A 26 -5.26 -3.05 -2.62
N VAL A 27 -5.88 -3.02 -1.45
CA VAL A 27 -5.52 -2.12 -0.37
C VAL A 27 -4.09 -2.37 0.13
N LEU A 28 -3.72 -3.62 0.39
CA LEU A 28 -2.36 -3.98 0.83
C LEU A 28 -1.32 -3.50 -0.18
N LEU A 29 -1.60 -3.66 -1.47
CA LEU A 29 -0.71 -3.23 -2.55
C LEU A 29 -0.50 -1.71 -2.55
N LEU A 30 -1.57 -0.95 -2.33
CA LEU A 30 -1.50 0.52 -2.22
C LEU A 30 -0.88 1.01 -0.90
N THR A 31 -0.91 0.19 0.15
CA THR A 31 -0.45 0.56 1.50
C THR A 31 1.08 0.70 1.56
N LYS A 32 1.82 -0.07 0.76
CA LYS A 32 3.28 -0.10 0.76
C LYS A 32 3.83 -0.34 -0.63
N TRP A 33 4.22 0.72 -1.31
CA TRP A 33 4.98 0.59 -2.56
C TRP A 33 6.17 1.53 -2.53
N SER A 34 7.32 1.04 -2.99
CA SER A 34 8.51 1.86 -3.18
C SER A 34 8.88 1.86 -4.66
N ALA A 35 9.14 3.05 -5.18
CA ALA A 35 9.63 3.25 -6.53
C ALA A 35 11.04 3.82 -6.46
N GLU A 36 11.97 3.13 -7.10
CA GLU A 36 13.37 3.55 -7.20
C GLU A 36 13.63 4.05 -8.61
N GLY A 37 13.95 5.34 -8.73
CA GLY A 37 14.20 6.02 -10.00
C GLY A 37 15.21 7.16 -9.85
N SER A 38 16.30 7.10 -10.61
CA SER A 38 17.32 8.17 -10.74
C SER A 38 17.82 8.74 -9.40
N GLY A 39 18.42 7.89 -8.56
CA GLY A 39 19.09 8.31 -7.31
C GLY A 39 18.17 8.81 -6.19
N LYS A 40 16.85 8.71 -6.37
CA LYS A 40 15.86 9.07 -5.36
C LYS A 40 14.92 7.88 -5.13
N ARG A 41 14.81 7.45 -3.87
CA ARG A 41 13.86 6.44 -3.44
C ARG A 41 12.58 7.14 -3.00
N ILE A 42 11.50 6.92 -3.73
CA ILE A 42 10.17 7.40 -3.36
C ILE A 42 9.47 6.24 -2.65
N VAL A 43 9.31 6.36 -1.34
CA VAL A 43 8.59 5.37 -0.53
C VAL A 43 7.23 5.95 -0.21
N CYS A 44 6.17 5.26 -0.64
CA CYS A 44 4.82 5.54 -0.21
C CYS A 44 4.46 4.53 0.90
N GLU A 45 4.38 5.01 2.14
CA GLU A 45 3.96 4.20 3.28
C GLU A 45 2.70 4.80 3.90
N TYR A 46 1.68 3.96 4.07
CA TYR A 46 0.51 4.29 4.87
C TYR A 46 0.88 4.26 6.36
N ASN A 47 0.79 5.42 7.02
CA ASN A 47 1.14 5.60 8.43
C ASN A 47 0.03 5.15 9.40
N GLY A 48 -1.21 5.02 8.92
CA GLY A 48 -2.35 4.61 9.75
C GLY A 48 -2.36 3.12 10.14
N SER A 49 -3.31 2.75 10.98
CA SER A 49 -3.48 1.35 11.41
C SER A 49 -3.91 0.46 10.23
N ARG A 50 -3.03 -0.46 9.82
CA ARG A 50 -3.30 -1.45 8.75
C ARG A 50 -4.43 -2.40 9.12
N PHE A 51 -4.52 -2.78 10.40
CA PHE A 51 -5.59 -3.62 10.90
C PHE A 51 -6.95 -2.91 10.81
N TRP A 52 -7.00 -1.64 11.19
CA TRP A 52 -8.21 -0.83 11.10
C TRP A 52 -8.66 -0.64 9.66
N LEU A 53 -7.72 -0.35 8.75
CA LEU A 53 -8.03 -0.21 7.34
C LEU A 53 -8.51 -1.54 6.75
N GLY A 54 -7.84 -2.67 7.06
CA GLY A 54 -8.29 -4.01 6.65
C GLY A 54 -9.68 -4.39 7.18
N PHE A 55 -10.00 -4.00 8.42
CA PHE A 55 -11.35 -4.18 9.00
C PHE A 55 -12.41 -3.44 8.17
N TRP A 56 -12.17 -2.17 7.83
CA TRP A 56 -13.09 -1.41 6.98
C TRP A 56 -13.17 -1.93 5.56
N VAL A 57 -12.09 -2.49 4.99
CA VAL A 57 -12.14 -3.11 3.67
C VAL A 57 -13.07 -4.31 3.64
N LEU A 58 -13.03 -5.14 4.69
CA LEU A 58 -13.88 -6.32 4.82
C LEU A 58 -15.36 -5.93 4.95
N LEU A 59 -15.63 -4.84 5.68
CA LEU A 59 -16.97 -4.44 6.10
C LEU A 59 -17.63 -3.47 5.11
N PHE A 60 -16.90 -2.47 4.63
CA PHE A 60 -17.34 -1.45 3.67
C PHE A 60 -16.15 -0.87 2.87
N PHE A 61 -15.90 -1.43 1.68
CA PHE A 61 -14.83 -0.98 0.77
C PHE A 61 -14.73 0.54 0.54
N PRO A 62 -15.82 1.31 0.39
CA PRO A 62 -15.72 2.76 0.18
C PRO A 62 -15.06 3.49 1.35
N ILE A 63 -15.31 3.05 2.58
CA ILE A 63 -14.77 3.67 3.80
C ILE A 63 -13.26 3.44 3.86
N ALA A 64 -12.78 2.28 3.41
CA ALA A 64 -11.36 2.00 3.34
C ALA A 64 -10.61 2.92 2.38
N ILE A 65 -11.19 3.28 1.23
CA ILE A 65 -10.60 4.24 0.31
C ILE A 65 -10.49 5.63 0.97
N ILE A 66 -11.56 6.06 1.65
CA ILE A 66 -11.56 7.34 2.36
C ILE A 66 -10.47 7.37 3.43
N LEU A 67 -10.31 6.29 4.19
CA LEU A 67 -9.24 6.16 5.19
C LEU A 67 -7.84 6.15 4.56
N LEU A 68 -7.65 5.47 3.44
CA LEU A 68 -6.37 5.42 2.74
C LEU A 68 -5.92 6.81 2.31
N ILE A 69 -6.85 7.61 1.78
CA ILE A 69 -6.59 8.99 1.35
C ILE A 69 -6.38 9.92 2.55
N ASN A 70 -7.19 9.79 3.60
CA ASN A 70 -7.23 10.74 4.71
C ASN A 70 -6.17 10.45 5.80
N CYS A 71 -5.78 9.18 6.01
CA CYS A 71 -4.94 8.75 7.13
C CYS A 71 -3.44 8.57 6.81
N GLY A 72 -2.96 9.12 5.69
CA GLY A 72 -1.53 9.34 5.52
C GLY A 72 -0.86 8.46 4.48
N LEU A 73 -1.17 8.72 3.21
CA LEU A 73 -0.19 8.54 2.15
C LEU A 73 0.99 9.47 2.42
N ARG A 74 2.01 8.97 3.12
CA ARG A 74 3.26 9.70 3.31
C ARG A 74 4.21 9.32 2.19
N VAL A 75 4.59 10.30 1.41
CA VAL A 75 5.56 10.16 0.32
C VAL A 75 6.91 10.60 0.87
N ASP A 76 7.71 9.65 1.34
CA ASP A 76 9.07 9.91 1.75
C ASP A 76 9.98 9.89 0.51
N THR A 77 10.65 11.02 0.26
CA THR A 77 11.58 11.16 -0.86
C THR A 77 13.00 11.15 -0.31
N SER A 78 13.63 9.98 -0.25
CA SER A 78 15.00 9.84 0.25
C SER A 78 15.98 9.93 -0.92
N ALA A 79 16.91 10.90 -0.88
CA ALA A 79 18.06 10.90 -1.78
C ALA A 79 18.99 9.75 -1.38
N VAL A 80 19.39 8.91 -2.35
CA VAL A 80 20.30 7.77 -2.15
C VAL A 80 21.74 8.24 -2.30
#